data_AF-A0AB35BI11-F1
#
_entry.id   AF-A0AB35BI11-F1
#
_cell.length_a   1.000
_cell.length_b   1.000
_cell.length_c   1.000
_cell.angle_alpha   90.00
_cell.angle_beta   90.00
_cell.angle_gamma   90.00
#
_symmetry.space_group_name_H-M   'P 1'
#
loop_
_entity.id
_entity.type
_entity.pdbx_description
1 polymer ?
#
loop_
_entity_poly.entity_id
_entity_poly.type
_entity_poly.pdbx_seq_one_letter_code
_entity_poly.pdbx_strand_id
1 'polypeptide(L)'
;MIVIVIVLDSVARVADVGAIPTGIPLPQIPDLGLLSPSLIGAGFAVAAIVLVQGAGVAEASPNRDGSRALPNQDFSAQGIGNIGSALFGGMPVGGSVGQTALNATAGARSRWGAVFSGIWMLVILVLFSGLVGKVPIRHWRRC
;
A
#
# COMPACT_ATOMS: atom_id res chain seq x y z
N MET A 1 -6.47 15.34 31.40
CA MET A 1 -6.97 15.84 30.11
C MET A 1 -6.12 16.99 29.54
N ILE A 2 -5.62 17.92 30.37
CA ILE A 2 -4.76 19.05 29.94
C ILE A 2 -3.36 18.62 29.44
N VAL A 3 -2.78 17.55 30.00
CA VAL A 3 -1.43 17.06 29.61
C VAL A 3 -1.40 16.47 28.18
N ILE A 4 -2.51 15.89 27.71
CA ILE A 4 -2.58 15.29 26.35
C ILE A 4 -2.54 16.38 25.27
N VAL A 5 -3.17 17.54 25.53
CA VAL A 5 -3.24 18.66 24.58
C VAL A 5 -1.88 19.35 24.44
N ILE A 6 -1.14 19.53 25.54
CA ILE A 6 0.18 20.20 25.54
C ILE A 6 1.25 19.36 24.81
N VAL A 7 1.15 18.03 24.86
CA VAL A 7 2.09 17.14 24.15
C VAL A 7 1.81 17.10 22.64
N LEU A 8 0.55 17.18 22.21
CA LEU A 8 0.16 17.09 20.80
C LEU A 8 0.67 18.24 19.93
N ASP A 9 0.93 19.43 20.48
CA ASP A 9 1.56 20.54 19.73
C ASP A 9 3.07 20.39 19.55
N SER A 10 3.71 19.49 20.31
CA SER A 10 5.15 19.20 20.20
C SER A 10 5.48 17.99 19.30
N VAL A 11 4.47 17.25 18.85
CA VAL A 11 4.63 16.00 18.10
C VAL A 11 4.31 16.24 16.64
N ALA A 12 5.24 15.89 15.76
CA ALA A 12 5.05 15.92 14.31
C ALA A 12 3.82 15.09 13.93
N ARG A 13 2.99 15.62 13.04
CA ARG A 13 1.74 15.02 12.57
C ARG A 13 1.90 14.58 11.12
N VAL A 14 1.03 13.69 10.65
CA VAL A 14 1.02 13.26 9.24
C VAL A 14 0.91 14.46 8.30
N ALA A 15 0.10 15.47 8.65
CA ALA A 15 -0.07 16.69 7.86
C ALA A 15 1.22 17.52 7.72
N ASP A 16 2.20 17.35 8.61
CA ASP A 16 3.46 18.11 8.56
C ASP A 16 4.45 17.53 7.54
N VAL A 17 4.22 16.30 7.05
CA VAL A 17 5.10 15.62 6.08
C VAL A 17 4.66 15.87 4.64
N GLY A 18 3.39 16.24 4.43
CA GLY A 18 2.86 16.52 3.10
C GLY A 18 1.34 16.71 3.10
N ALA A 19 0.83 17.23 1.99
CA ALA A 19 -0.60 17.38 1.79
C ALA A 19 -1.26 16.01 1.62
N ILE A 20 -2.32 15.75 2.39
CA ILE A 20 -3.16 14.57 2.22
C ILE A 20 -4.14 14.88 1.09
N PRO A 21 -4.16 14.09 0.01
CA PRO A 21 -5.13 14.27 -1.07
C PRO A 21 -6.55 14.23 -0.50
N THR A 22 -7.37 15.21 -0.88
CA THR A 22 -8.79 15.27 -0.50
C THR A 22 -9.65 14.95 -1.72
N GLY A 23 -10.71 14.19 -1.52
CA GLY A 23 -11.59 13.73 -2.60
C GLY A 23 -11.18 12.39 -3.21
N ILE A 24 -11.88 12.00 -4.27
CA ILE A 24 -11.68 10.73 -4.97
C ILE A 24 -10.48 10.87 -5.92
N PRO A 25 -9.49 9.96 -5.87
CA PRO A 25 -8.35 10.02 -6.78
C PRO A 25 -8.84 9.79 -8.22
N LEU A 26 -8.48 10.70 -9.12
CA LEU A 26 -8.78 10.58 -10.54
C LEU A 26 -7.61 9.87 -11.26
N PRO A 27 -7.88 9.05 -12.29
CA PRO A 27 -6.83 8.48 -13.12
C PRO A 27 -5.98 9.58 -13.77
N GLN A 28 -4.65 9.44 -13.69
CA GLN A 28 -3.66 10.28 -14.33
C GLN A 28 -2.88 9.46 -15.36
N ILE A 29 -2.62 10.07 -16.51
CA ILE A 29 -1.79 9.46 -17.55
C ILE A 29 -0.34 9.85 -17.24
N PRO A 30 0.58 8.88 -17.13
CA PRO A 30 1.99 9.19 -16.90
C PRO A 30 2.57 9.95 -18.08
N ASP A 31 3.36 11.00 -17.79
CA ASP A 31 4.09 11.74 -18.81
C ASP A 31 5.26 10.89 -19.34
N LEU A 32 5.12 10.41 -20.57
CA LEU A 32 6.13 9.59 -21.23
C LEU A 32 7.42 10.38 -21.53
N GLY A 33 7.39 11.71 -21.49
CA GLY A 33 8.58 12.56 -21.63
C GLY A 33 9.56 12.43 -20.46
N LEU A 34 9.11 11.92 -19.30
CA LEU A 34 9.93 11.67 -18.12
C LEU A 34 10.66 10.31 -18.16
N LEU A 35 10.38 9.47 -19.19
CA LEU A 35 11.03 8.18 -19.33
C LEU A 35 12.51 8.36 -19.64
N SER A 36 13.35 7.86 -18.73
CA SER A 36 14.79 7.80 -18.89
C SER A 36 15.29 6.38 -18.68
N PRO A 37 16.43 5.97 -19.28
CA PRO A 37 16.99 4.65 -19.07
C PRO A 37 17.26 4.33 -17.59
N SER A 38 17.63 5.34 -16.79
CA SER A 38 17.80 5.23 -15.34
C SER A 38 16.48 4.95 -14.62
N LEU A 39 15.40 5.63 -15.01
CA LEU A 39 14.06 5.38 -14.46
C LEU A 39 13.55 3.99 -14.80
N ILE A 40 13.77 3.53 -16.03
CA ILE A 40 13.42 2.17 -16.46
C ILE A 40 14.22 1.14 -15.66
N GLY A 41 15.54 1.33 -15.53
CA GLY A 41 16.39 0.46 -14.73
C GLY A 41 15.98 0.39 -13.25
N ALA A 42 15.66 1.54 -12.65
CA ALA A 42 15.13 1.61 -11.28
C ALA A 42 13.77 0.91 -11.17
N GLY A 43 12.89 1.09 -12.15
CA GLY A 43 11.60 0.40 -12.23
C GLY A 43 11.74 -1.13 -12.26
N PHE A 44 12.67 -1.66 -13.06
CA PHE A 44 12.99 -3.09 -13.07
C PHE A 44 13.53 -3.58 -11.74
N ALA A 45 14.40 -2.81 -11.08
CA ALA A 45 14.91 -3.17 -9.77
C ALA A 45 13.79 -3.27 -8.72
N VAL A 46 12.87 -2.29 -8.69
CA VAL A 46 11.71 -2.32 -7.79
C VAL A 46 10.78 -3.47 -8.14
N ALA A 47 10.51 -3.72 -9.43
CA ALA A 47 9.69 -4.84 -9.87
C ALA A 47 10.27 -6.18 -9.40
N ALA A 48 11.58 -6.39 -9.52
CA ALA A 48 12.24 -7.60 -9.03
C ALA A 48 12.05 -7.78 -7.52
N ILE A 49 12.23 -6.72 -6.72
CA ILE A 49 12.02 -6.75 -5.27
C ILE A 49 10.58 -7.12 -4.92
N VAL A 50 9.61 -6.47 -5.58
CA VAL A 50 8.17 -6.70 -5.34
C VAL A 50 7.77 -8.14 -5.69
N LEU A 51 8.24 -8.67 -6.83
CA LEU A 51 7.94 -10.03 -7.25
C LEU A 51 8.55 -11.07 -6.32
N VAL A 52 9.81 -10.88 -5.88
CA VAL A 52 10.47 -11.75 -4.91
C VAL A 52 9.74 -11.72 -3.56
N GLN A 53 9.33 -10.54 -3.10
CA GLN A 53 8.53 -10.41 -1.89
C GLN A 53 7.18 -11.15 -2.02
N GLY A 54 6.50 -11.00 -3.16
CA GLY A 54 5.26 -11.71 -3.45
C GLY A 54 5.41 -13.23 -3.45
N ALA A 55 6.49 -13.75 -4.06
CA ALA A 55 6.81 -15.17 -4.05
C ALA A 55 7.06 -15.68 -2.62
N GLY A 56 7.84 -14.94 -1.82
CA GLY A 56 8.08 -15.29 -0.41
C GLY A 56 6.80 -15.30 0.43
N VAL A 57 5.85 -14.41 0.16
CA VAL A 57 4.53 -14.42 0.83
C VAL A 57 3.71 -15.63 0.42
N ALA A 58 3.73 -16.02 -0.86
CA ALA A 58 3.01 -17.19 -1.35
C ALA A 58 3.57 -18.50 -0.75
N GLU A 59 4.88 -18.60 -0.57
CA GLU A 59 5.52 -19.73 0.13
C GLU A 59 5.20 -19.75 1.62
N ALA A 60 5.23 -18.59 2.28
CA ALA A 60 4.93 -18.47 3.72
C ALA A 60 3.44 -18.67 4.05
N SER A 61 2.54 -18.51 3.08
CA SER A 61 1.09 -18.65 3.25
C SER A 61 0.48 -19.55 2.17
N PRO A 62 0.62 -20.88 2.28
CA PRO A 62 0.07 -21.84 1.33
C PRO A 62 -1.46 -21.76 1.21
N ASN A 63 -1.99 -22.16 0.04
CA ASN A 63 -3.43 -22.16 -0.19
C ASN A 63 -4.15 -23.16 0.73
N ARG A 64 -5.32 -22.76 1.24
CA ARG A 64 -6.09 -23.57 2.21
C ARG A 64 -6.65 -24.86 1.62
N ASP A 65 -6.86 -24.90 0.31
CA ASP A 65 -7.32 -26.06 -0.45
C ASP A 65 -6.19 -27.04 -0.79
N GLY A 66 -4.95 -26.75 -0.38
CA GLY A 66 -3.77 -27.56 -0.68
C GLY A 66 -3.26 -27.39 -2.11
N SER A 67 -3.87 -26.51 -2.92
CA SER A 67 -3.36 -26.19 -4.24
C SER A 67 -2.00 -25.49 -4.13
N ARG A 68 -1.16 -25.69 -5.16
CA ARG A 68 0.13 -24.99 -5.24
C ARG A 68 -0.09 -23.54 -5.63
N ALA A 69 0.78 -22.66 -5.14
CA ALA A 69 0.89 -21.32 -5.69
C ALA A 69 1.19 -21.39 -7.20
N LEU A 70 0.66 -20.42 -7.95
CA LEU A 70 0.84 -20.31 -9.40
C LEU A 70 1.61 -19.01 -9.68
N PRO A 71 2.96 -19.02 -9.64
CA PRO A 71 3.77 -17.80 -9.67
C PRO A 71 3.49 -16.91 -10.89
N ASN A 72 3.28 -17.51 -12.06
CA ASN A 72 2.95 -16.77 -13.28
C ASN A 72 1.64 -15.98 -13.16
N GLN A 73 0.65 -16.54 -12.48
CA GLN A 73 -0.64 -15.88 -12.23
C GLN A 73 -0.48 -14.78 -11.18
N ASP A 74 0.30 -15.03 -10.13
CA ASP A 74 0.54 -14.06 -9.06
C ASP A 74 1.37 -12.87 -9.55
N PHE A 75 2.35 -13.09 -10.42
CA PHE A 75 3.16 -12.04 -11.04
C PHE A 75 2.32 -11.20 -12.00
N SER A 76 1.47 -11.84 -12.80
CA SER A 76 0.54 -11.13 -13.69
C SER A 76 -0.46 -10.28 -12.90
N ALA A 77 -1.01 -10.83 -11.80
CA ALA A 77 -1.92 -10.11 -10.90
C ALA A 77 -1.23 -8.91 -10.23
N GLN A 78 0.02 -9.06 -9.77
CA GLN A 78 0.81 -7.96 -9.21
C GLN A 78 1.12 -6.89 -10.26
N GLY A 79 1.46 -7.27 -11.50
CA GLY A 79 1.69 -6.35 -12.60
C GLY A 79 0.45 -5.50 -12.90
N ILE A 80 -0.72 -6.14 -13.06
CA ILE A 80 -1.99 -5.46 -13.30
C ILE A 80 -2.34 -4.53 -12.11
N GLY A 81 -2.17 -5.01 -10.88
CA GLY A 81 -2.41 -4.20 -9.68
C GLY A 81 -1.52 -2.97 -9.60
N ASN A 82 -0.24 -3.10 -9.97
CA ASN A 82 0.71 -1.99 -9.98
C ASN A 82 0.46 -1.00 -11.12
N ILE A 83 0.02 -1.46 -12.29
CA ILE A 83 -0.46 -0.57 -13.36
C ILE A 83 -1.67 0.23 -12.87
N GLY A 84 -2.63 -0.43 -12.21
CA GLY A 84 -3.75 0.24 -11.57
C GLY A 84 -3.30 1.28 -10.55
N SER A 85 -2.40 0.91 -9.63
CA SER A 85 -1.82 1.83 -8.64
C SER A 85 -1.18 3.06 -9.31
N ALA A 86 -0.37 2.85 -10.34
CA ALA A 86 0.32 3.92 -11.05
C ALA A 86 -0.65 4.93 -11.70
N LEU A 87 -1.76 4.45 -12.27
CA LEU A 87 -2.79 5.32 -12.85
C LEU A 87 -3.44 6.24 -11.80
N PHE A 88 -3.49 5.86 -10.53
CA PHE A 88 -4.04 6.71 -9.47
C PHE A 88 -2.95 7.46 -8.68
N GLY A 89 -1.72 7.54 -9.22
CA GLY A 89 -0.58 8.18 -8.56
C GLY A 89 -0.05 7.39 -7.35
N GLY A 90 -0.39 6.11 -7.26
CA GLY A 90 0.04 5.21 -6.20
C GLY A 90 1.49 4.74 -6.36
N MET A 91 2.05 4.27 -5.25
CA MET A 91 3.39 3.68 -5.22
C MET A 91 3.35 2.19 -5.63
N PRO A 92 4.50 1.60 -6.00
CA PRO A 92 4.61 0.16 -6.19
C PRO A 92 4.22 -0.60 -4.92
N VAL A 93 3.42 -1.65 -5.08
CA VAL A 93 2.86 -2.47 -3.99
C VAL A 93 3.12 -3.94 -4.26
N GLY A 94 3.42 -4.70 -3.20
CA GLY A 94 3.69 -6.14 -3.25
C GLY A 94 2.91 -6.93 -2.22
N GLY A 95 3.24 -8.23 -2.11
CA GLY A 95 2.65 -9.10 -1.09
C GLY A 95 3.05 -8.69 0.33
N SER A 96 2.15 -8.92 1.29
CA SER A 96 2.42 -8.66 2.72
C SER A 96 2.04 -9.86 3.57
N VAL A 97 3.03 -10.48 4.23
CA VAL A 97 2.80 -11.59 5.16
C VAL A 97 1.83 -11.17 6.27
N GLY A 98 2.00 -9.96 6.81
CA GLY A 98 1.15 -9.45 7.89
C GLY A 98 -0.30 -9.26 7.47
N GLN A 99 -0.57 -8.66 6.31
CA GLN A 99 -1.95 -8.48 5.83
C GLN A 99 -2.60 -9.81 5.44
N THR A 100 -1.83 -10.72 4.84
CA THR A 100 -2.31 -12.08 4.52
C THR A 100 -2.67 -12.84 5.79
N ALA A 101 -1.81 -12.79 6.82
CA ALA A 101 -2.07 -13.41 8.12
C ALA A 101 -3.30 -12.81 8.82
N LEU A 102 -3.43 -11.48 8.83
CA LEU A 102 -4.60 -10.79 9.40
C LEU A 102 -5.91 -11.16 8.68
N ASN A 103 -5.89 -11.21 7.34
CA ASN A 103 -7.07 -11.66 6.59
C ASN A 103 -7.40 -13.13 6.89
N ALA A 104 -6.39 -13.98 7.02
CA ALA A 104 -6.56 -15.39 7.34
C ALA A 104 -7.13 -15.62 8.74
N THR A 105 -6.69 -14.84 9.75
CA THR A 105 -7.20 -14.91 11.13
C THR A 105 -8.57 -14.25 11.28
N ALA A 106 -8.86 -13.22 10.49
CA ALA A 106 -10.21 -12.64 10.36
C ALA A 106 -11.22 -13.58 9.67
N GLY A 107 -10.79 -14.77 9.23
CA GLY A 107 -11.65 -15.78 8.64
C GLY A 107 -11.95 -15.56 7.16
N ALA A 108 -11.17 -14.75 6.45
CA ALA A 108 -11.33 -14.59 5.01
C ALA A 108 -11.10 -15.93 4.29
N ARG A 109 -12.11 -16.36 3.53
CA ARG A 109 -12.09 -17.63 2.75
C ARG A 109 -11.90 -17.42 1.26
N SER A 110 -11.91 -16.17 0.79
CA SER A 110 -11.80 -15.80 -0.61
C SER A 110 -11.05 -14.49 -0.79
N ARG A 111 -10.68 -14.20 -2.03
CA ARG A 111 -9.95 -12.98 -2.43
C ARG A 111 -10.73 -11.69 -2.14
N TRP A 112 -12.05 -11.80 -1.92
CA TRP A 112 -12.92 -10.67 -1.59
C TRP A 112 -12.53 -9.95 -0.29
N GLY A 113 -11.94 -10.65 0.68
CA GLY A 113 -11.48 -10.02 1.92
C GLY A 113 -10.49 -8.88 1.65
N ALA A 114 -9.51 -9.11 0.77
CA ALA A 114 -8.54 -8.09 0.38
C ALA A 114 -9.18 -6.95 -0.42
N VAL A 115 -10.13 -7.27 -1.30
CA VAL A 115 -10.87 -6.26 -2.10
C VAL A 115 -11.66 -5.33 -1.18
N PHE A 116 -12.40 -5.88 -0.21
CA PHE A 116 -13.15 -5.07 0.75
C PHE A 116 -12.24 -4.24 1.66
N SER A 117 -11.09 -4.77 2.08
CA SER A 117 -10.09 -3.98 2.83
C SER A 117 -9.62 -2.76 2.03
N GLY A 118 -9.38 -2.91 0.72
CA GLY A 118 -9.05 -1.79 -0.16
C GLY A 118 -10.19 -0.78 -0.31
N ILE A 119 -11.44 -1.26 -0.48
CA ILE A 119 -12.62 -0.40 -0.56
C ILE A 119 -12.81 0.40 0.73
N TRP A 120 -12.71 -0.26 1.90
CA TRP A 120 -12.80 0.42 3.19
C TRP A 120 -11.69 1.44 3.38
N MET A 121 -10.46 1.11 2.96
CA MET A 121 -9.36 2.06 3.00
C MET A 121 -9.66 3.31 2.15
N LEU A 122 -10.20 3.13 0.94
CA LEU A 122 -10.61 4.24 0.08
C LEU A 122 -11.70 5.10 0.75
N VAL A 123 -12.74 4.46 1.30
CA VAL A 123 -13.84 5.15 2.01
C VAL A 123 -13.29 5.96 3.20
N ILE A 124 -12.39 5.36 3.99
CA ILE A 124 -11.78 6.02 5.14
C ILE A 124 -10.96 7.23 4.69
N LEU A 125 -10.16 7.11 3.64
CA LEU A 125 -9.35 8.23 3.13
C LEU A 125 -10.23 9.38 2.61
N VAL A 126 -11.30 9.07 1.87
CA VAL A 126 -12.19 10.10 1.32
C VAL A 126 -12.97 10.82 2.43
N LEU A 127 -13.51 10.08 3.39
CA LEU A 127 -14.37 10.66 4.44
C LEU A 127 -13.59 11.25 5.62
N PHE A 128 -12.42 10.69 5.95
CA PHE A 128 -11.67 11.01 7.17
C PHE A 128 -10.25 11.54 6.92
N SER A 129 -9.92 11.97 5.69
CA SER A 129 -8.62 12.59 5.35
C SER A 129 -8.16 13.67 6.35
N GLY A 130 -9.07 14.57 6.76
CA GLY A 130 -8.78 15.61 7.76
C GLY A 130 -8.49 15.06 9.17
N LEU A 131 -8.96 13.86 9.51
CA LEU A 131 -8.66 13.18 10.76
C LEU A 131 -7.33 12.42 10.68
N VAL A 132 -7.03 11.81 9.52
CA VAL A 132 -5.74 11.15 9.25
C VAL A 132 -4.58 12.12 9.40
N GLY A 133 -4.76 13.38 8.98
CA GLY A 133 -3.74 14.44 9.14
C GLY A 133 -3.37 14.74 10.59
N LYS A 134 -4.24 14.40 11.56
CA LYS A 134 -4.00 14.63 12.99
C LYS A 134 -3.27 13.46 13.67
N VAL A 135 -3.01 12.37 12.95
CA VAL A 135 -2.31 11.22 13.51
C VAL A 135 -0.88 11.64 13.85
N PRO A 136 -0.43 11.46 15.11
CA PRO A 136 0.93 11.78 15.50
C PRO A 136 1.89 10.75 14.91
N ILE A 137 3.02 11.23 14.39
CA ILE A 137 4.08 10.40 13.85
C ILE A 137 5.37 10.61 14.62
N ARG A 138 6.12 9.52 14.79
CA ARG A 138 7.47 9.59 15.36
C ARG A 138 8.44 10.00 14.27
N HIS A 139 8.95 11.23 14.34
CA HIS A 139 9.95 11.73 13.40
C HIS A 139 11.33 11.14 13.74
N TRP A 140 11.83 10.22 12.92
CA TRP A 140 13.06 9.45 13.14
C TRP A 140 14.38 10.26 13.03
N ARG A 141 14.34 11.56 12.73
CA ARG A 141 15.55 12.40 12.53
C ARG A 141 16.38 12.71 13.79
N ARG A 142 16.05 12.15 14.96
CA ARG A 142 16.73 12.42 16.25
C ARG A 142 17.13 11.15 17.01
N CYS A 143 17.66 10.15 16.32
CA CYS A 143 18.49 9.07 16.88
C CYS A 143 19.69 8.89 15.95
#